data_AF-A0A0G2HDC4-F1
#
_entry.id   AF-A0A0G2HDC4-F1
#
_cell.length_a   1.000
_cell.length_b   1.000
_cell.length_c   1.000
_cell.angle_alpha   90.00
_cell.angle_beta   90.00
_cell.angle_gamma   90.00
#
_symmetry.space_group_name_H-M   'P 1'
#
loop_
_entity.id
_entity.type
_entity.pdbx_description
1 polymer ?
#
loop_
_entity_poly.entity_id
_entity_poly.type
_entity_poly.pdbx_seq_one_letter_code
_entity_poly.pdbx_strand_id
1 'polypeptide(L)'
;MNRHRAAVKKIAASVREFYDHKEPYRISHGSTNSTRPKGVMSAVDISALGHVLAVDKVKRTVLVEPNVAMDTLVEATLPHGLMPPVVMEFPGITAGGGFAGTGGESSSFRHGFFDETVERVEVVLANGEIATASRDEHSDLFHAASGALGTLGIVTLLEINLMPAKKYVHTRYHRISSVAEAVKLVREETTKPENDYVDGILYSKDYGVIITGTLTDKKPENVKPQTFSGAWDPWFYVHAEERTSKSAPGSDFDPEEDYMPLAEYFFRYDRGTFWMDTGTSAAPEQQRREEDSMMLNIGVWGHEGTLDPSGFVAKNRAIEDKVRSLGGKKWLYAHVYQPEADY
;
A
#
# COMPACT_ATOMS: atom_id res chain seq x y z
N MET A 1 16.80 22.44 0.38
CA MET A 1 18.15 21.85 0.50
C MET A 1 18.93 22.21 1.77
N ASN A 2 19.11 23.48 2.17
CA ASN A 2 19.93 23.79 3.37
C ASN A 2 19.36 23.20 4.68
N ARG A 3 18.03 23.28 4.89
CA ARG A 3 17.35 22.67 6.04
C ARG A 3 17.60 21.16 6.12
N HIS A 4 17.41 20.48 4.99
CA HIS A 4 17.64 19.05 4.84
C HIS A 4 19.06 18.65 5.25
N ARG A 5 20.09 19.28 4.66
CA ARG A 5 21.50 19.03 5.01
C ARG A 5 21.80 19.24 6.49
N ALA A 6 21.20 20.26 7.11
CA ALA A 6 21.38 20.51 8.54
C ALA A 6 20.73 19.43 9.41
N ALA A 7 19.55 18.92 9.02
CA ALA A 7 18.89 17.80 9.69
C ALA A 7 19.70 16.50 9.55
N VAL A 8 20.14 16.16 8.34
CA VAL A 8 20.94 14.96 8.06
C VAL A 8 22.25 14.98 8.83
N LYS A 9 22.92 16.13 8.94
CA LYS A 9 24.13 16.26 9.78
C LYS A 9 23.88 15.95 11.26
N LYS A 10 22.73 16.34 11.80
CA LYS A 10 22.36 16.01 13.19
C LYS A 10 22.07 14.53 13.36
N ILE A 11 21.35 13.93 12.40
CA ILE A 11 21.07 12.49 12.38
C ILE A 11 22.37 11.69 12.30
N ALA A 12 23.27 12.05 11.38
CA ALA A 12 24.59 11.46 11.22
C ALA A 12 25.44 11.55 12.51
N ALA A 13 25.43 12.71 13.18
CA ALA A 13 26.12 12.88 14.45
C ALA A 13 25.54 11.99 15.57
N SER A 14 24.21 11.86 15.63
CA SER A 14 23.55 10.98 16.60
C SER A 14 23.86 9.51 16.33
N VAL A 15 23.85 9.08 15.07
CA VAL A 15 24.23 7.72 14.68
C VAL A 15 25.70 7.44 15.01
N ARG A 16 26.60 8.42 14.79
CA ARG A 16 28.01 8.32 15.20
C ARG A 16 28.16 8.11 16.71
N GLU A 17 27.39 8.81 17.54
CA GLU A 17 27.42 8.64 19.00
C GLU A 17 27.04 7.22 19.40
N PHE A 18 25.95 6.66 18.85
CA PHE A 18 25.57 5.26 19.07
C PHE A 18 26.64 4.28 18.59
N TYR A 19 27.25 4.55 17.45
CA TYR A 19 28.34 3.75 16.90
C TYR A 19 29.56 3.70 17.84
N ASP A 20 29.99 4.86 18.34
CA ASP A 20 31.16 4.98 19.21
C ASP A 20 30.92 4.29 20.56
N HIS A 21 29.68 4.34 21.08
CA HIS A 21 29.26 3.63 22.29
C HIS A 21 28.93 2.14 22.07
N LYS A 22 28.86 1.68 20.81
CA LYS A 22 28.41 0.33 20.43
C LYS A 22 27.01 -0.01 20.96
N GLU A 23 26.13 0.98 20.95
CA GLU A 23 24.76 0.87 21.44
C GLU A 23 23.77 0.68 20.28
N PRO A 24 22.83 -0.27 20.39
CA PRO A 24 21.78 -0.42 19.39
C PRO A 24 20.75 0.70 19.49
N TYR A 25 20.22 1.13 18.34
CA TYR A 25 19.15 2.12 18.25
C TYR A 25 18.05 1.68 17.30
N ARG A 26 16.88 2.33 17.42
CA ARG A 26 15.75 2.24 16.47
C ARG A 26 15.65 3.53 15.67
N ILE A 27 15.11 3.43 14.47
CA ILE A 27 14.71 4.63 13.71
C ILE A 27 13.33 5.05 14.22
N SER A 28 13.21 6.31 14.66
CA SER A 28 11.93 6.92 15.02
C SER A 28 11.45 7.81 13.88
N HIS A 29 10.37 7.40 13.21
CA HIS A 29 9.78 8.11 12.08
C HIS A 29 8.80 9.23 12.51
N GLY A 30 8.44 9.31 13.79
CA GLY A 30 7.37 10.19 14.29
C GLY A 30 5.96 9.63 14.11
N SER A 31 5.71 8.88 13.03
CA SER A 31 4.49 8.10 12.79
C SER A 31 4.84 6.72 12.22
N THR A 32 4.04 5.69 12.52
CA THR A 32 4.20 4.35 11.93
C THR A 32 2.89 3.58 11.95
N ASN A 33 2.61 2.87 10.87
CA ASN A 33 1.52 1.89 10.79
C ASN A 33 1.97 0.50 11.30
N SER A 34 3.17 0.39 11.87
CA SER A 34 3.64 -0.87 12.45
C SER A 34 2.85 -1.22 13.72
N THR A 35 2.26 -2.40 13.72
CA THR A 35 1.58 -3.00 14.88
C THR A 35 2.56 -3.61 15.90
N ARG A 36 3.88 -3.55 15.64
CA ARG A 36 4.89 -4.13 16.51
C ARG A 36 5.00 -3.32 17.81
N PRO A 37 5.00 -3.98 18.99
CA PRO A 37 5.20 -3.28 20.25
C PRO A 37 6.48 -2.42 20.25
N LYS A 38 6.32 -1.16 20.66
CA LYS A 38 7.45 -0.26 20.89
C LYS A 38 8.15 -0.71 22.17
N GLY A 39 9.30 -1.37 22.02
CA GLY A 39 10.16 -1.69 23.17
C GLY A 39 10.85 -0.43 23.69
N VAL A 40 11.38 -0.50 24.91
CA VAL A 40 12.24 0.55 25.48
C VAL A 40 13.63 0.40 24.86
N MET A 41 13.91 1.14 23.79
CA MET A 41 15.24 1.21 23.20
C MET A 41 15.50 2.64 22.75
N SER A 42 16.75 3.07 22.82
CA SER A 42 17.21 4.35 22.28
C SER A 42 16.83 4.47 20.80
N ALA A 43 16.52 5.69 20.36
CA ALA A 43 16.08 5.92 19.00
C ALA A 43 16.73 7.16 18.39
N VAL A 44 17.01 7.07 17.08
CA VAL A 44 17.39 8.21 16.25
C VAL A 44 16.12 8.76 15.62
N ASP A 45 15.75 9.99 15.97
CA ASP A 45 14.56 10.64 15.46
C ASP A 45 14.82 11.28 14.09
N ILE A 46 14.01 10.89 13.11
CA ILE A 46 14.02 11.42 11.75
C ILE A 46 12.71 12.12 11.38
N SER A 47 11.81 12.34 12.34
CA SER A 47 10.48 12.96 12.12
C SER A 47 10.55 14.29 11.35
N ALA A 48 11.64 15.05 11.45
CA ALA A 48 11.87 16.30 10.72
C ALA A 48 12.05 16.14 9.19
N LEU A 49 12.27 14.92 8.70
CA LEU A 49 12.51 14.58 7.30
C LEU A 49 11.22 14.22 6.55
N GLY A 50 10.26 15.16 6.48
CA GLY A 50 8.93 14.95 5.87
C GLY A 50 8.57 15.89 4.72
N HIS A 51 9.53 16.37 3.92
CA HIS A 51 9.26 17.38 2.88
C HIS A 51 9.57 16.89 1.46
N VAL A 52 8.72 17.29 0.51
CA VAL A 52 9.04 17.29 -0.92
C VAL A 52 9.98 18.46 -1.20
N LEU A 53 11.18 18.18 -1.71
CA LEU A 53 12.24 19.18 -1.86
C LEU A 53 12.26 19.82 -3.25
N ALA A 54 11.95 19.06 -4.29
CA ALA A 54 11.91 19.55 -5.68
C ALA A 54 11.15 18.58 -6.60
N VAL A 55 10.48 19.11 -7.62
CA VAL A 55 9.95 18.36 -8.77
C VAL A 55 10.63 18.88 -10.03
N ASP A 56 11.37 18.02 -10.73
CA ASP A 56 12.04 18.34 -11.99
C ASP A 56 11.19 17.83 -13.16
N LYS A 57 10.59 18.77 -13.92
CA LYS A 57 9.74 18.43 -15.07
C LYS A 57 10.50 17.90 -16.28
N VAL A 58 11.78 18.28 -16.41
CA VAL A 58 12.61 17.91 -17.56
C VAL A 58 13.14 16.51 -17.35
N LYS A 59 13.72 16.24 -16.17
CA LYS A 59 14.18 14.89 -15.80
C LYS A 59 13.03 13.95 -15.45
N ARG A 60 11.86 14.51 -15.12
CA ARG A 60 10.71 13.78 -14.56
C ARG A 60 11.11 13.03 -13.31
N THR A 61 11.68 13.75 -12.36
CA THR A 61 12.01 13.20 -11.04
C THR A 61 11.45 14.08 -9.93
N VAL A 62 11.24 13.48 -8.76
CA VAL A 62 10.93 14.19 -7.52
C VAL A 62 11.95 13.82 -6.47
N LEU A 63 12.43 14.84 -5.76
CA LEU A 63 13.36 14.69 -4.65
C LEU A 63 12.58 14.84 -3.34
N VAL A 64 12.53 13.78 -2.53
CA VAL A 64 11.73 13.73 -1.29
C VAL A 64 12.53 13.22 -0.10
N GLU A 65 12.14 13.68 1.08
CA GLU A 65 12.57 13.11 2.34
C GLU A 65 11.75 11.84 2.70
N PRO A 66 12.29 10.89 3.50
CA PRO A 66 11.71 9.57 3.73
C PRO A 66 10.33 9.57 4.38
N ASN A 67 9.96 10.58 5.17
CA ASN A 67 8.66 10.64 5.83
C ASN A 67 7.59 11.39 5.02
N VAL A 68 7.85 11.71 3.75
CA VAL A 68 6.79 12.20 2.84
C VAL A 68 5.81 11.06 2.58
N ALA A 69 4.54 11.29 2.91
CA ALA A 69 3.44 10.37 2.66
C ALA A 69 3.06 10.30 1.17
N MET A 70 2.44 9.19 0.73
CA MET A 70 2.05 8.97 -0.67
C MET A 70 1.06 10.03 -1.18
N ASP A 71 0.10 10.43 -0.36
CA ASP A 71 -0.84 11.51 -0.70
C ASP A 71 -0.12 12.82 -1.02
N THR A 72 0.80 13.21 -0.15
CA THR A 72 1.60 14.43 -0.25
C THR A 72 2.53 14.37 -1.47
N LEU A 73 3.08 13.20 -1.76
CA LEU A 73 3.88 12.94 -2.95
C LEU A 73 3.05 13.12 -4.25
N VAL A 74 1.84 12.55 -4.29
CA VAL A 74 0.92 12.70 -5.42
C VAL A 74 0.47 14.15 -5.56
N GLU A 75 0.02 14.79 -4.49
CA GLU A 75 -0.39 16.20 -4.46
C GLU A 75 0.71 17.14 -4.94
N ALA A 76 1.97 16.86 -4.59
CA ALA A 76 3.10 17.67 -5.01
C ALA A 76 3.48 17.48 -6.49
N THR A 77 3.17 16.33 -7.10
CA THR A 77 3.61 16.00 -8.47
C THR A 77 2.54 16.29 -9.52
N LEU A 78 1.25 16.12 -9.19
CA LEU A 78 0.13 16.33 -10.11
C LEU A 78 0.06 17.75 -10.73
N PRO A 79 0.32 18.86 -9.99
CA PRO A 79 0.35 20.21 -10.57
C PRO A 79 1.39 20.39 -11.69
N HIS A 80 2.41 19.51 -11.72
CA HIS A 80 3.43 19.51 -12.76
C HIS A 80 3.05 18.63 -13.98
N GLY A 81 1.88 17.98 -13.95
CA GLY A 81 1.43 17.02 -14.97
C GLY A 81 2.15 15.68 -14.88
N LEU A 82 2.65 15.34 -13.69
CA LEU A 82 3.45 14.15 -13.43
C LEU A 82 2.88 13.36 -12.24
N MET A 83 3.22 12.08 -12.17
CA MET A 83 2.82 11.16 -11.09
C MET A 83 3.93 10.13 -10.83
N PRO A 84 4.04 9.56 -9.61
CA PRO A 84 4.88 8.40 -9.37
C PRO A 84 4.36 7.18 -10.17
N PRO A 85 5.22 6.33 -10.75
CA PRO A 85 4.78 5.13 -11.47
C PRO A 85 4.10 4.09 -10.57
N VAL A 86 4.50 4.03 -9.30
CA VAL A 86 3.93 3.15 -8.27
C VAL A 86 3.52 4.04 -7.09
N VAL A 87 2.25 3.97 -6.68
CA VAL A 87 1.70 4.70 -5.54
C VAL A 87 1.02 3.69 -4.65
N MET A 88 1.55 3.44 -3.45
CA MET A 88 0.93 2.47 -2.53
C MET A 88 -0.44 2.98 -2.07
N GLU A 89 -1.40 2.07 -1.98
CA GLU A 89 -2.83 2.35 -1.78
C GLU A 89 -3.20 3.11 -0.49
N PHE A 90 -2.33 3.14 0.52
CA PHE A 90 -2.57 3.92 1.74
C PHE A 90 -1.88 5.28 1.69
N PRO A 91 -2.66 6.39 1.76
CA PRO A 91 -2.16 7.77 1.76
C PRO A 91 -0.96 7.97 2.69
N GLY A 92 -1.06 7.44 3.91
CA GLY A 92 -0.06 7.63 4.97
C GLY A 92 1.20 6.77 4.88
N ILE A 93 1.32 5.84 3.90
CA ILE A 93 2.60 5.15 3.69
C ILE A 93 3.62 6.17 3.20
N THR A 94 4.82 6.14 3.78
CA THR A 94 5.87 7.09 3.43
C THR A 94 6.76 6.57 2.31
N ALA A 95 7.38 7.49 1.56
CA ALA A 95 8.34 7.15 0.49
C ALA A 95 9.51 6.29 1.00
N GLY A 96 10.04 6.60 2.18
CA GLY A 96 11.09 5.81 2.82
C GLY A 96 10.60 4.43 3.25
N GLY A 97 9.37 4.33 3.76
CA GLY A 97 8.74 3.05 4.09
C GLY A 97 8.51 2.17 2.86
N GLY A 98 8.02 2.75 1.78
CA GLY A 98 7.82 2.06 0.50
C GLY A 98 9.13 1.53 -0.10
N PHE A 99 10.21 2.32 -0.04
CA PHE A 99 11.52 1.88 -0.49
C PHE A 99 12.10 0.78 0.41
N ALA A 100 12.10 0.99 1.73
CA ALA A 100 12.69 0.04 2.67
C ALA A 100 11.89 -1.27 2.78
N GLY A 101 10.60 -1.26 2.42
CA GLY A 101 9.69 -2.40 2.47
C GLY A 101 9.25 -2.94 1.11
N THR A 102 9.89 -2.52 0.01
CA THR A 102 9.58 -2.97 -1.37
C THR A 102 8.09 -2.90 -1.70
N GLY A 103 7.49 -1.72 -1.56
CA GLY A 103 6.05 -1.53 -1.74
C GLY A 103 5.57 -1.90 -3.14
N GLY A 104 4.50 -2.68 -3.23
CA GLY A 104 3.85 -3.04 -4.49
C GLY A 104 2.44 -2.50 -4.59
N GLU A 105 1.94 -2.37 -5.81
CA GLU A 105 0.56 -1.96 -6.11
C GLU A 105 0.12 -2.52 -7.47
N SER A 106 -1.14 -2.31 -7.86
CA SER A 106 -1.74 -2.65 -9.15
C SER A 106 -0.96 -2.25 -10.41
N SER A 107 -0.03 -1.28 -10.37
CA SER A 107 0.84 -0.93 -11.49
C SER A 107 2.20 -1.65 -11.49
N SER A 108 2.53 -2.38 -10.44
CA SER A 108 3.86 -2.97 -10.23
C SER A 108 4.22 -4.04 -11.24
N PHE A 109 3.24 -4.73 -11.85
CA PHE A 109 3.52 -5.68 -12.94
C PHE A 109 4.22 -5.02 -14.14
N ARG A 110 4.07 -3.69 -14.29
CA ARG A 110 4.66 -2.90 -15.36
C ARG A 110 5.89 -2.11 -14.92
N HIS A 111 5.88 -1.60 -13.69
CA HIS A 111 6.90 -0.66 -13.20
C HIS A 111 7.84 -1.24 -12.13
N GLY A 112 7.67 -2.52 -11.78
CA GLY A 112 8.35 -3.13 -10.65
C GLY A 112 7.75 -2.66 -9.31
N PHE A 113 8.43 -3.00 -8.22
CA PHE A 113 8.10 -2.46 -6.91
C PHE A 113 8.55 -1.00 -6.79
N PHE A 114 8.08 -0.31 -5.74
CA PHE A 114 8.32 1.11 -5.53
C PHE A 114 9.82 1.47 -5.56
N ASP A 115 10.68 0.61 -5.02
CA ASP A 115 12.12 0.78 -5.02
C ASP A 115 12.75 0.74 -6.42
N GLU A 116 12.15 0.03 -7.38
CA GLU A 116 12.62 0.04 -8.77
C GLU A 116 12.40 1.39 -9.45
N THR A 117 11.45 2.18 -8.95
CA THR A 117 11.17 3.54 -9.43
C THR A 117 12.13 4.60 -8.86
N VAL A 118 12.98 4.23 -7.90
CA VAL A 118 13.96 5.13 -7.27
C VAL A 118 15.27 5.13 -8.06
N GLU A 119 15.78 6.32 -8.35
CA GLU A 119 17.05 6.51 -9.08
C GLU A 119 18.25 6.52 -8.15
N ARG A 120 18.11 7.18 -7.00
CA ARG A 120 19.14 7.24 -5.97
C ARG A 120 18.57 7.53 -4.60
N VAL A 121 19.35 7.19 -3.58
CA VAL A 121 19.07 7.51 -2.19
C VAL A 121 20.29 8.15 -1.51
N GLU A 122 20.02 8.99 -0.51
CA GLU A 122 21.00 9.38 0.50
C GLU A 122 20.78 8.53 1.75
N VAL A 123 21.85 7.98 2.31
CA VAL A 123 21.80 7.06 3.46
C VAL A 123 22.83 7.49 4.51
N VAL A 124 22.41 7.55 5.76
CA VAL A 124 23.31 7.60 6.91
C VAL A 124 23.63 6.18 7.35
N LEU A 125 24.89 5.79 7.22
CA LEU A 125 25.38 4.45 7.58
C LEU A 125 25.50 4.28 9.09
N ALA A 126 25.66 3.03 9.55
CA ALA A 126 25.73 2.69 10.97
C ALA A 126 26.91 3.34 11.71
N ASN A 127 28.05 3.47 11.04
CA ASN A 127 29.06 4.45 11.39
C ASN A 127 28.49 5.76 10.80
N GLY A 128 28.19 6.85 11.49
CA GLY A 128 27.43 8.01 10.93
C GLY A 128 27.97 8.78 9.68
N GLU A 129 28.62 8.12 8.72
CA GLU A 129 28.91 8.59 7.36
C GLU A 129 27.63 8.75 6.54
N ILE A 130 27.62 9.79 5.69
CA ILE A 130 26.52 10.08 4.76
C ILE A 130 26.99 9.64 3.38
N ALA A 131 26.32 8.67 2.78
CA ALA A 131 26.61 8.15 1.46
C ALA A 131 25.45 8.43 0.50
N THR A 132 25.77 8.63 -0.78
CA THR A 132 24.79 8.54 -1.88
C THR A 132 24.90 7.16 -2.50
N ALA A 133 23.78 6.52 -2.80
CA ALA A 133 23.74 5.22 -3.45
C ALA A 133 22.73 5.23 -4.62
N SER A 134 23.09 4.60 -5.72
CA SER A 134 22.31 4.46 -6.95
C SER A 134 22.72 3.17 -7.67
N ARG A 135 22.15 2.89 -8.84
CA ARG A 135 22.56 1.76 -9.67
C ARG A 135 24.03 1.83 -10.14
N ASP A 136 24.58 3.03 -10.24
CA ASP A 136 25.93 3.28 -10.75
C ASP A 136 26.94 3.75 -9.67
N GLU A 137 26.48 4.05 -8.46
CA GLU A 137 27.29 4.56 -7.33
C GLU A 137 26.90 3.80 -6.05
N HIS A 138 27.83 3.11 -5.39
CA HIS A 138 27.54 2.24 -4.23
C HIS A 138 26.35 1.31 -4.50
N SER A 139 26.38 0.60 -5.63
CA SER A 139 25.24 -0.19 -6.12
C SER A 139 24.87 -1.36 -5.22
N ASP A 140 25.85 -1.95 -4.55
CA ASP A 140 25.65 -2.96 -3.51
C ASP A 140 24.82 -2.39 -2.34
N LEU A 141 25.16 -1.19 -1.85
CA LEU A 141 24.38 -0.49 -0.83
C LEU A 141 22.99 -0.12 -1.35
N PHE A 142 22.87 0.36 -2.58
CA PHE A 142 21.58 0.75 -3.17
C PHE A 142 20.60 -0.42 -3.20
N HIS A 143 21.02 -1.55 -3.76
CA HIS A 143 20.18 -2.74 -3.86
C HIS A 143 19.93 -3.39 -2.51
N ALA A 144 20.91 -3.38 -1.60
CA ALA A 144 20.73 -3.94 -0.27
C ALA A 144 19.87 -3.06 0.65
N ALA A 145 19.86 -1.74 0.46
CA ALA A 145 19.06 -0.82 1.27
C ALA A 145 17.55 -0.96 0.99
N SER A 146 17.18 -1.29 -0.24
CA SER A 146 15.82 -1.73 -0.57
C SER A 146 15.49 -3.04 0.15
N GLY A 147 14.32 -3.13 0.77
CA GLY A 147 13.90 -4.34 1.51
C GLY A 147 14.62 -4.60 2.83
N ALA A 148 15.65 -3.82 3.19
CA ALA A 148 16.39 -4.00 4.46
C ALA A 148 15.65 -3.48 5.71
N LEU A 149 14.47 -2.87 5.55
CA LEU A 149 13.65 -2.37 6.65
C LEU A 149 14.43 -1.44 7.62
N GLY A 150 15.38 -0.66 7.08
CA GLY A 150 16.23 0.27 7.84
C GLY A 150 17.43 -0.34 8.57
N THR A 151 17.75 -1.61 8.31
CA THR A 151 18.84 -2.33 9.01
C THR A 151 20.25 -1.89 8.57
N LEU A 152 20.43 -1.51 7.30
CA LEU A 152 21.75 -1.16 6.74
C LEU A 152 22.09 0.32 6.86
N GLY A 153 21.11 1.15 7.21
CA GLY A 153 21.28 2.59 7.34
C GLY A 153 19.94 3.30 7.36
N ILE A 154 20.00 4.60 7.64
CA ILE A 154 18.85 5.49 7.65
C ILE A 154 18.78 6.18 6.29
N VAL A 155 17.82 5.82 5.45
CA VAL A 155 17.54 6.57 4.21
C VAL A 155 17.03 7.96 4.60
N THR A 156 17.70 9.01 4.13
CA THR A 156 17.39 10.41 4.43
C THR A 156 16.84 11.17 3.23
N LEU A 157 17.08 10.68 2.01
CA LEU A 157 16.59 11.30 0.79
C LEU A 157 16.36 10.25 -0.30
N LEU A 158 15.35 10.46 -1.14
CA LEU A 158 15.06 9.64 -2.31
C LEU A 158 14.85 10.55 -3.52
N GLU A 159 15.43 10.18 -4.66
CA GLU A 159 15.05 10.72 -5.97
C GLU A 159 14.25 9.66 -6.72
N ILE A 160 12.99 9.95 -6.99
CA ILE A 160 12.01 9.01 -7.55
C ILE A 160 11.68 9.45 -8.98
N ASN A 161 11.64 8.50 -9.91
CA ASN A 161 11.15 8.72 -11.25
C ASN A 161 9.66 9.08 -11.26
N LEU A 162 9.28 9.90 -12.23
CA LEU A 162 7.91 10.29 -12.49
C LEU A 162 7.54 9.96 -13.94
N MET A 163 6.25 9.75 -14.16
CA MET A 163 5.66 9.59 -15.48
C MET A 163 4.57 10.64 -15.73
N PRO A 164 4.19 10.90 -17.00
CA PRO A 164 3.09 11.80 -17.29
C PRO A 164 1.79 11.36 -16.63
N ALA A 165 1.16 12.27 -15.88
CA ALA A 165 -0.14 12.02 -15.28
C ALA A 165 -1.26 12.14 -16.33
N LYS A 166 -2.32 11.36 -16.13
CA LYS A 166 -3.60 11.48 -16.84
C LYS A 166 -4.69 11.94 -15.88
N LYS A 167 -5.82 12.38 -16.42
CA LYS A 167 -6.94 12.87 -15.59
C LYS A 167 -7.68 11.74 -14.88
N TYR A 168 -7.81 10.59 -15.53
CA TYR A 168 -8.62 9.48 -15.06
C TYR A 168 -7.91 8.14 -15.25
N VAL A 169 -8.36 7.15 -14.50
CA VAL A 169 -8.19 5.73 -14.78
C VAL A 169 -9.52 5.19 -15.27
N HIS A 170 -9.54 4.60 -16.46
CA HIS A 170 -10.66 3.85 -17.00
C HIS A 170 -10.58 2.42 -16.49
N THR A 171 -11.46 2.06 -15.56
CA THR A 171 -11.44 0.78 -14.85
C THR A 171 -12.52 -0.16 -15.36
N ARG A 172 -12.20 -1.45 -15.49
CA ARG A 172 -13.12 -2.53 -15.86
C ARG A 172 -13.11 -3.63 -14.82
N TYR A 173 -14.29 -4.17 -14.50
CA TYR A 173 -14.46 -5.23 -13.51
C TYR A 173 -14.81 -6.56 -14.17
N HIS A 174 -14.00 -7.58 -13.92
CA HIS A 174 -14.15 -8.92 -14.49
C HIS A 174 -14.53 -9.90 -13.39
N ARG A 175 -15.77 -10.38 -13.41
CA ARG A 175 -16.23 -11.40 -12.45
C ARG A 175 -15.52 -12.72 -12.70
N ILE A 176 -15.05 -13.33 -11.62
CA ILE A 176 -14.50 -14.69 -11.63
C ILE A 176 -15.23 -15.59 -10.63
N SER A 177 -15.10 -16.90 -10.84
CA SER A 177 -15.78 -17.97 -10.10
C SER A 177 -14.84 -18.94 -9.40
N SER A 178 -13.53 -18.73 -9.46
CA SER A 178 -12.53 -19.53 -8.75
C SER A 178 -11.18 -18.82 -8.66
N VAL A 179 -10.33 -19.26 -7.73
CA VAL A 179 -8.95 -18.79 -7.61
C VAL A 179 -8.13 -19.11 -8.86
N ALA A 180 -8.32 -20.30 -9.46
CA ALA A 180 -7.63 -20.69 -10.69
C ALA A 180 -7.96 -19.75 -11.87
N GLU A 181 -9.23 -19.35 -11.99
CA GLU A 181 -9.67 -18.35 -12.97
C GLU A 181 -9.05 -16.96 -12.68
N ALA A 182 -8.97 -16.57 -11.40
CA ALA A 182 -8.29 -15.34 -10.98
C ALA A 182 -6.83 -15.30 -11.47
N VAL A 183 -6.08 -16.37 -11.17
CA VAL A 183 -4.66 -16.48 -11.52
C VAL A 183 -4.47 -16.45 -13.04
N LYS A 184 -5.32 -17.17 -13.78
CA LYS A 184 -5.29 -17.18 -15.23
C LYS A 184 -5.54 -15.77 -15.79
N LEU A 185 -6.60 -15.12 -15.35
CA LEU A 185 -6.99 -13.80 -15.88
C LEU A 185 -5.96 -12.73 -15.53
N VAL A 186 -5.43 -12.69 -14.30
CA VAL A 186 -4.36 -11.76 -13.92
C VAL A 186 -3.13 -11.95 -14.82
N ARG A 187 -2.72 -13.20 -15.09
CA ARG A 187 -1.60 -13.47 -16.01
C ARG A 187 -1.87 -12.98 -17.43
N GLU A 188 -3.09 -13.14 -17.93
CA GLU A 188 -3.48 -12.66 -19.25
C GLU A 188 -3.49 -11.12 -19.30
N GLU A 189 -4.18 -10.47 -18.36
CA GLU A 189 -4.32 -9.01 -18.31
C GLU A 189 -2.99 -8.26 -18.11
N THR A 190 -2.05 -8.84 -17.35
CA THR A 190 -0.72 -8.25 -17.13
C THR A 190 0.16 -8.27 -18.39
N THR A 191 -0.16 -9.10 -19.39
CA THR A 191 0.55 -9.10 -20.68
C THR A 191 0.03 -8.06 -21.66
N LYS A 192 -1.15 -7.47 -21.40
CA LYS A 192 -1.79 -6.54 -22.32
C LYS A 192 -1.14 -5.15 -22.27
N PRO A 193 -0.66 -4.59 -23.40
CA PRO A 193 0.05 -3.32 -23.42
C PRO A 193 -0.82 -2.13 -23.00
N GLU A 194 -2.13 -2.19 -23.16
CA GLU A 194 -3.09 -1.14 -22.81
C GLU A 194 -3.43 -1.06 -21.32
N ASN A 195 -3.16 -2.10 -20.54
CA ASN A 195 -3.40 -2.09 -19.10
C ASN A 195 -2.22 -1.39 -18.41
N ASP A 196 -2.53 -0.33 -17.66
CA ASP A 196 -1.59 0.34 -16.75
C ASP A 196 -1.72 -0.22 -15.32
N TYR A 197 -2.88 -0.80 -15.00
CA TYR A 197 -3.19 -1.37 -13.70
C TYR A 197 -3.90 -2.72 -13.81
N VAL A 198 -3.52 -3.66 -12.94
CA VAL A 198 -4.21 -4.94 -12.74
C VAL A 198 -4.26 -5.23 -11.24
N ASP A 199 -5.45 -5.50 -10.73
CA ASP A 199 -5.73 -5.76 -9.32
C ASP A 199 -6.81 -6.84 -9.18
N GLY A 200 -7.06 -7.36 -7.98
CA GLY A 200 -8.07 -8.37 -7.75
C GLY A 200 -8.59 -8.43 -6.31
N ILE A 201 -9.89 -8.67 -6.18
CA ILE A 201 -10.57 -8.87 -4.89
C ILE A 201 -11.22 -10.26 -4.91
N LEU A 202 -10.98 -11.06 -3.86
CA LEU A 202 -11.64 -12.34 -3.66
C LEU A 202 -12.63 -12.22 -2.49
N TYR A 203 -13.92 -12.42 -2.76
CA TYR A 203 -15.00 -12.36 -1.75
C TYR A 203 -15.28 -13.74 -1.15
N SER A 204 -15.22 -14.78 -1.97
CA SER A 204 -15.37 -16.18 -1.58
C SER A 204 -14.59 -17.09 -2.52
N LYS A 205 -14.61 -18.41 -2.26
CA LYS A 205 -13.98 -19.41 -3.12
C LYS A 205 -14.52 -19.42 -4.55
N ASP A 206 -15.75 -18.95 -4.72
CA ASP A 206 -16.55 -18.98 -5.94
C ASP A 206 -16.97 -17.60 -6.43
N TYR A 207 -16.41 -16.54 -5.83
CA TYR A 207 -16.67 -15.18 -6.24
C TYR A 207 -15.46 -14.28 -5.98
N GLY A 208 -14.93 -13.73 -7.07
CA GLY A 208 -13.96 -12.65 -7.04
C GLY A 208 -14.17 -11.70 -8.22
N VAL A 209 -13.37 -10.65 -8.23
CA VAL A 209 -13.36 -9.63 -9.29
C VAL A 209 -11.91 -9.29 -9.61
N ILE A 210 -11.52 -9.41 -10.87
CA ILE A 210 -10.27 -8.84 -11.37
C ILE A 210 -10.58 -7.45 -11.92
N ILE A 211 -9.77 -6.47 -11.54
CA ILE A 211 -9.92 -5.07 -11.95
C ILE A 211 -8.76 -4.74 -12.88
N THR A 212 -9.07 -4.16 -14.03
CA THR A 212 -8.06 -3.65 -14.98
C THR A 212 -8.25 -2.16 -15.14
N GLY A 213 -7.16 -1.42 -15.34
CA GLY A 213 -7.19 0.04 -15.45
C GLY A 213 -6.29 0.57 -16.57
N THR A 214 -6.79 1.55 -17.32
CA THR A 214 -6.01 2.28 -18.34
C THR A 214 -6.04 3.78 -18.05
N LEU A 215 -4.88 4.44 -18.08
CA LEU A 215 -4.75 5.88 -17.91
C LEU A 215 -5.34 6.64 -19.11
N THR A 216 -6.20 7.62 -18.85
CA THR A 216 -6.87 8.40 -19.90
C THR A 216 -7.13 9.86 -19.52
N ASP A 217 -7.03 10.76 -20.50
CA ASP A 217 -7.45 12.16 -20.36
C ASP A 217 -8.93 12.38 -20.66
N LYS A 218 -9.61 11.35 -21.19
CA LYS A 218 -10.95 11.44 -21.72
C LYS A 218 -11.87 10.46 -21.01
N LYS A 219 -13.07 10.95 -20.69
CA LYS A 219 -14.24 10.16 -20.33
C LYS A 219 -15.41 10.58 -21.22
N PRO A 220 -16.42 9.73 -21.45
CA PRO A 220 -17.66 10.15 -22.09
C PRO A 220 -18.32 11.33 -21.33
N GLU A 221 -18.95 12.26 -22.06
CA GLU A 221 -19.52 13.49 -21.47
C GLU A 221 -20.64 13.18 -20.47
N ASN A 222 -21.46 12.16 -20.78
CA ASN A 222 -22.61 11.71 -20.01
C ASN A 222 -22.27 10.79 -18.83
N VAL A 223 -21.01 10.34 -18.71
CA VAL A 223 -20.57 9.48 -17.60
C VAL A 223 -20.01 10.33 -16.48
N LYS A 224 -20.57 10.21 -15.27
CA LYS A 224 -20.00 10.87 -14.08
C LYS A 224 -18.75 10.11 -13.61
N PRO A 225 -17.68 10.81 -13.19
CA PRO A 225 -16.55 10.13 -12.58
C PRO A 225 -16.97 9.41 -11.29
N GLN A 226 -16.41 8.23 -11.06
CA GLN A 226 -16.61 7.48 -9.81
C GLN A 226 -15.57 7.94 -8.79
N THR A 227 -16.01 8.19 -7.56
CA THR A 227 -15.18 8.61 -6.43
C THR A 227 -15.41 7.69 -5.22
N PHE A 228 -14.45 7.66 -4.29
CA PHE A 228 -14.48 6.84 -3.08
C PHE A 228 -14.08 7.63 -1.82
N SER A 229 -13.51 8.83 -1.97
CA SER A 229 -13.04 9.65 -0.85
C SER A 229 -14.16 10.41 -0.12
N GLY A 230 -15.27 10.70 -0.78
CA GLY A 230 -16.37 11.49 -0.20
C GLY A 230 -17.10 10.72 0.90
N ALA A 231 -17.58 11.41 1.94
CA ALA A 231 -18.20 10.77 3.12
C ALA A 231 -19.33 9.78 2.79
N TRP A 232 -20.06 10.03 1.70
CA TRP A 232 -21.20 9.25 1.22
C TRP A 232 -20.88 8.32 0.05
N ASP A 233 -19.63 8.32 -0.41
CA ASP A 233 -19.19 7.40 -1.46
C ASP A 233 -19.16 5.96 -0.92
N PRO A 234 -19.45 4.96 -1.76
CA PRO A 234 -19.35 3.55 -1.36
C PRO A 234 -17.90 3.19 -1.05
N TRP A 235 -17.69 2.10 -0.32
CA TRP A 235 -16.36 1.50 -0.23
C TRP A 235 -16.02 0.81 -1.54
N PHE A 236 -14.79 0.99 -2.03
CA PHE A 236 -14.40 0.47 -3.35
C PHE A 236 -14.65 -1.04 -3.51
N TYR A 237 -14.33 -1.85 -2.49
CA TYR A 237 -14.56 -3.29 -2.57
C TYR A 237 -16.06 -3.66 -2.60
N VAL A 238 -16.93 -2.91 -1.93
CA VAL A 238 -18.39 -3.12 -2.00
C VAL A 238 -18.91 -2.70 -3.37
N HIS A 239 -18.44 -1.56 -3.87
CA HIS A 239 -18.77 -1.08 -5.22
C HIS A 239 -18.38 -2.10 -6.28
N ALA A 240 -17.15 -2.62 -6.25
CA ALA A 240 -16.69 -3.64 -7.17
C ALA A 240 -17.58 -4.91 -7.12
N GLU A 241 -18.02 -5.32 -5.92
CA GLU A 241 -18.94 -6.45 -5.74
C GLU A 241 -20.31 -6.17 -6.36
N GLU A 242 -20.86 -4.98 -6.12
CA GLU A 242 -22.17 -4.57 -6.63
C GLU A 242 -22.17 -4.50 -8.17
N ARG A 243 -21.11 -3.94 -8.76
CA ARG A 243 -20.93 -3.84 -10.22
C ARG A 243 -20.94 -5.24 -10.86
N THR A 244 -20.36 -6.24 -10.22
CA THR A 244 -20.29 -7.60 -10.77
C THR A 244 -21.38 -8.55 -10.24
N SER A 245 -22.28 -8.09 -9.38
CA SER A 245 -23.27 -8.93 -8.70
C SER A 245 -24.27 -9.61 -9.65
N LYS A 246 -24.57 -8.95 -10.79
CA LYS A 246 -25.52 -9.44 -11.81
C LYS A 246 -24.83 -10.08 -13.02
N SER A 247 -23.52 -9.91 -13.16
CA SER A 247 -22.74 -10.49 -14.25
C SER A 247 -22.58 -12.00 -14.02
N ALA A 248 -22.74 -12.80 -15.07
CA ALA A 248 -22.40 -14.22 -15.00
C ALA A 248 -20.88 -14.40 -15.19
N PRO A 249 -20.22 -15.38 -14.53
CA PRO A 249 -18.81 -15.68 -14.78
C PRO A 249 -18.57 -16.01 -16.25
N GLY A 250 -17.50 -15.45 -16.83
CA GLY A 250 -17.14 -15.68 -18.24
C GLY A 250 -18.17 -15.19 -19.27
N SER A 251 -19.11 -14.34 -18.89
CA SER A 251 -20.06 -13.77 -19.85
C SER A 251 -19.40 -12.68 -20.70
N ASP A 252 -19.64 -12.70 -22.01
CA ASP A 252 -19.28 -11.64 -22.97
C ASP A 252 -20.01 -10.30 -22.74
N PHE A 253 -20.73 -10.14 -21.61
CA PHE A 253 -21.30 -8.84 -21.26
C PHE A 253 -20.14 -7.86 -21.01
N ASP A 254 -20.21 -6.69 -21.65
CA ASP A 254 -19.22 -5.62 -21.47
C ASP A 254 -18.90 -5.49 -19.97
N PRO A 255 -17.62 -5.61 -19.58
CA PRO A 255 -17.27 -5.45 -18.18
C PRO A 255 -17.77 -4.07 -17.74
N GLU A 256 -18.45 -4.02 -16.60
CA GLU A 256 -18.91 -2.75 -16.06
C GLU A 256 -17.70 -1.80 -15.95
N GLU A 257 -17.86 -0.57 -16.44
CA GLU A 257 -16.75 0.38 -16.59
C GLU A 257 -16.94 1.62 -15.73
N ASP A 258 -15.89 2.08 -15.06
CA ASP A 258 -15.86 3.39 -14.41
C ASP A 258 -14.73 4.26 -14.92
N TYR A 259 -14.87 5.57 -14.72
CA TYR A 259 -13.81 6.55 -14.93
C TYR A 259 -13.52 7.22 -13.60
N MET A 260 -12.39 6.89 -12.98
CA MET A 260 -12.02 7.40 -11.67
C MET A 260 -11.02 8.54 -11.83
N PRO A 261 -11.17 9.70 -11.16
CA PRO A 261 -10.09 10.67 -11.08
C PRO A 261 -8.81 10.00 -10.58
N LEU A 262 -7.66 10.40 -11.12
CA LEU A 262 -6.40 9.67 -10.88
C LEU A 262 -6.07 9.48 -9.37
N ALA A 263 -6.24 10.52 -8.56
CA ALA A 263 -5.99 10.44 -7.12
C ALA A 263 -7.00 9.54 -6.39
N GLU A 264 -8.26 9.51 -6.84
CA GLU A 264 -9.29 8.61 -6.30
C GLU A 264 -8.92 7.15 -6.59
N TYR A 265 -8.35 6.86 -7.76
CA TYR A 265 -7.89 5.51 -8.09
C TYR A 265 -6.76 5.06 -7.17
N PHE A 266 -5.74 5.90 -6.94
CA PHE A 266 -4.61 5.54 -6.09
C PHE A 266 -5.04 5.19 -4.66
N PHE A 267 -5.97 5.95 -4.10
CA PHE A 267 -6.39 5.80 -2.70
C PHE A 267 -7.78 5.18 -2.55
N ARG A 268 -8.24 4.45 -3.57
CA ARG A 268 -9.59 3.82 -3.62
C ARG A 268 -9.89 2.91 -2.44
N TYR A 269 -8.86 2.30 -1.86
CA TYR A 269 -8.99 1.40 -0.71
C TYR A 269 -8.95 2.12 0.65
N ASP A 270 -8.49 3.37 0.74
CA ASP A 270 -8.19 4.06 2.01
C ASP A 270 -9.32 3.96 3.05
N ARG A 271 -10.56 4.33 2.66
CA ARG A 271 -11.72 4.28 3.57
C ARG A 271 -12.13 2.86 3.96
N GLY A 272 -11.92 1.89 3.06
CA GLY A 272 -12.32 0.51 3.24
C GLY A 272 -11.31 -0.28 4.07
N THR A 273 -10.02 0.04 3.98
CA THR A 273 -8.95 -0.79 4.56
C THR A 273 -8.98 -0.84 6.07
N PHE A 274 -9.37 0.26 6.73
CA PHE A 274 -9.61 0.26 8.17
C PHE A 274 -10.66 -0.80 8.61
N TRP A 275 -11.51 -1.26 7.68
CA TRP A 275 -12.50 -2.31 7.88
C TRP A 275 -12.12 -3.64 7.21
N MET A 276 -11.14 -3.63 6.31
CA MET A 276 -10.45 -4.83 5.78
C MET A 276 -9.39 -5.36 6.76
N ASP A 277 -8.94 -4.52 7.70
CA ASP A 277 -7.96 -4.77 8.76
C ASP A 277 -8.56 -4.32 10.11
N THR A 278 -8.98 -5.25 10.99
CA THR A 278 -9.72 -4.91 12.22
C THR A 278 -8.83 -4.28 13.32
N GLY A 279 -8.34 -3.07 13.11
CA GLY A 279 -7.36 -2.42 13.99
C GLY A 279 -7.54 -0.91 14.18
N THR A 280 -8.46 -0.51 15.07
CA THR A 280 -8.52 0.75 15.86
C THR A 280 -8.84 2.13 15.24
N SER A 281 -10.07 2.60 15.51
CA SER A 281 -10.50 3.97 15.86
C SER A 281 -11.78 4.49 15.17
N ALA A 282 -12.77 4.68 16.04
CA ALA A 282 -14.04 5.38 15.96
C ALA A 282 -14.34 6.32 14.77
N ALA A 283 -15.52 6.12 14.17
CA ALA A 283 -16.31 7.18 13.53
C ALA A 283 -17.76 7.18 14.09
N PRO A 284 -18.46 8.33 14.11
CA PRO A 284 -19.67 8.53 14.90
C PRO A 284 -20.94 7.91 14.28
N GLU A 285 -21.88 7.55 15.16
CA GLU A 285 -23.20 7.00 14.83
C GLU A 285 -24.14 8.00 14.11
N GLN A 286 -25.12 7.40 13.40
CA GLN A 286 -26.40 7.91 12.85
C GLN A 286 -26.37 8.22 11.35
N GLN A 287 -27.14 7.56 10.46
CA GLN A 287 -28.55 7.11 10.55
C GLN A 287 -28.79 5.76 9.83
N ARG A 288 -29.51 4.86 10.50
CA ARG A 288 -30.09 3.62 9.95
C ARG A 288 -31.60 3.78 9.76
N ARG A 289 -32.15 3.14 8.72
CA ARG A 289 -33.41 2.35 8.67
C ARG A 289 -33.31 1.45 7.43
N GLU A 290 -33.75 0.20 7.36
CA GLU A 290 -34.29 -0.80 8.30
C GLU A 290 -34.24 -2.13 7.51
N GLU A 291 -33.57 -3.17 8.02
CA GLU A 291 -34.05 -4.56 8.09
C GLU A 291 -33.02 -5.44 8.84
N ASP A 292 -33.54 -6.25 9.75
CA ASP A 292 -32.90 -6.82 10.94
C ASP A 292 -31.72 -7.78 10.70
N SER A 293 -30.52 -7.36 11.14
CA SER A 293 -29.76 -8.11 12.16
C SER A 293 -28.70 -7.19 12.77
N MET A 294 -28.65 -7.12 14.11
CA MET A 294 -27.62 -6.37 14.81
C MET A 294 -26.28 -7.13 14.67
N MET A 295 -25.38 -6.64 13.83
CA MET A 295 -24.03 -7.19 13.71
C MET A 295 -23.17 -6.70 14.89
N LEU A 296 -22.71 -7.63 15.73
CA LEU A 296 -21.78 -7.35 16.83
C LEU A 296 -20.38 -7.82 16.41
N ASN A 297 -19.44 -6.89 16.25
CA ASN A 297 -18.04 -7.21 15.99
C ASN A 297 -17.29 -7.31 17.33
N ILE A 298 -16.61 -8.44 17.56
CA ILE A 298 -15.86 -8.72 18.79
C ILE A 298 -14.42 -9.09 18.41
N GLY A 299 -13.47 -8.23 18.75
CA GLY A 299 -12.04 -8.54 18.65
C GLY A 299 -11.61 -9.41 19.82
N VAL A 300 -11.07 -10.61 19.53
CA VAL A 300 -10.51 -11.52 20.55
C VAL A 300 -8.99 -11.43 20.50
N TRP A 301 -8.40 -10.81 21.52
CA TRP A 301 -6.95 -10.68 21.69
C TRP A 301 -6.45 -11.71 22.70
N GLY A 302 -5.47 -12.52 22.31
CA GLY A 302 -4.84 -13.52 23.18
C GLY A 302 -3.33 -13.35 23.23
N HIS A 303 -2.74 -13.45 24.41
CA HIS A 303 -1.29 -13.42 24.61
C HIS A 303 -0.76 -14.85 24.64
N GLU A 304 -0.47 -15.43 23.48
CA GLU A 304 0.33 -16.66 23.41
C GLU A 304 0.90 -16.85 22.00
N GLY A 305 2.14 -16.40 21.81
CA GLY A 305 3.00 -16.85 20.72
C GLY A 305 3.50 -18.25 21.04
N THR A 306 2.77 -19.27 20.61
CA THR A 306 3.35 -20.61 20.53
C THR A 306 4.13 -20.72 19.21
N LEU A 307 5.42 -21.03 19.28
CA LEU A 307 6.26 -21.40 18.13
C LEU A 307 5.85 -22.73 17.46
N ASP A 308 4.66 -23.27 17.81
CA ASP A 308 4.08 -24.48 17.24
C ASP A 308 2.95 -24.11 16.26
N PRO A 309 3.18 -24.25 14.94
CA PRO A 309 2.17 -24.01 13.92
C PRO A 309 0.90 -24.87 14.07
N SER A 310 1.05 -26.10 14.55
CA SER A 310 -0.05 -27.07 14.64
C SER A 310 -1.05 -26.65 15.72
N GLY A 311 -0.54 -26.29 16.91
CA GLY A 311 -1.35 -25.74 18.00
C GLY A 311 -2.01 -24.41 17.65
N PHE A 312 -1.34 -23.55 16.88
CA PHE A 312 -1.94 -22.31 16.37
C PHE A 312 -3.11 -22.57 15.42
N VAL A 313 -2.93 -23.46 14.44
CA VAL A 313 -3.98 -23.85 13.49
C VAL A 313 -5.18 -24.47 14.22
N ALA A 314 -4.95 -25.37 15.18
CA ALA A 314 -6.03 -26.00 15.95
C ALA A 314 -6.86 -24.97 16.74
N LYS A 315 -6.21 -24.02 17.42
CA LYS A 315 -6.89 -22.92 18.13
C LYS A 315 -7.65 -22.01 17.16
N ASN A 316 -7.05 -21.68 16.01
CA ASN A 316 -7.65 -20.85 14.97
C ASN A 316 -8.96 -21.48 14.42
N ARG A 317 -8.94 -22.80 14.18
CA ARG A 317 -10.11 -23.60 13.77
C ARG A 317 -11.17 -23.68 14.86
N ALA A 318 -10.79 -23.90 16.13
CA ALA A 318 -11.74 -23.92 17.23
C ALA A 318 -12.50 -22.58 17.39
N ILE A 319 -11.82 -21.45 17.17
CA ILE A 319 -12.47 -20.12 17.14
C ILE A 319 -13.42 -20.01 15.94
N GLU A 320 -12.99 -20.46 14.75
CA GLU A 320 -13.84 -20.45 13.55
C GLU A 320 -15.11 -21.29 13.74
N ASP A 321 -14.98 -22.50 14.27
CA ASP A 321 -16.10 -23.39 14.57
C ASP A 321 -17.05 -22.78 15.61
N LYS A 322 -16.49 -22.14 16.64
CA LYS A 322 -17.31 -21.47 17.66
C LYS A 322 -18.08 -20.30 17.07
N VAL A 323 -17.44 -19.47 16.27
CA VAL A 323 -18.07 -18.33 15.58
C VAL A 323 -19.17 -18.81 14.64
N ARG A 324 -18.92 -19.86 13.85
CA ARG A 324 -19.93 -20.49 12.99
C ARG A 324 -21.12 -21.05 13.78
N SER A 325 -20.85 -21.72 14.91
CA SER A 325 -21.91 -22.27 15.77
C SER A 325 -22.83 -21.20 16.36
N LEU A 326 -22.35 -19.96 16.44
CA LEU A 326 -23.09 -18.80 16.94
C LEU A 326 -23.75 -18.00 15.80
N GLY A 327 -23.72 -18.50 14.56
CA GLY A 327 -24.28 -17.79 13.39
C GLY A 327 -23.42 -16.62 12.91
N GLY A 328 -22.19 -16.48 13.42
CA GLY A 328 -21.24 -15.44 13.02
C GLY A 328 -20.30 -15.88 11.90
N LYS A 329 -19.54 -14.92 11.36
CA LYS A 329 -18.44 -15.17 10.40
C LYS A 329 -17.12 -14.68 11.00
N LYS A 330 -16.05 -15.45 10.81
CA LYS A 330 -14.69 -15.05 11.20
C LYS A 330 -14.06 -14.30 10.03
N TRP A 331 -13.56 -13.09 10.28
CA TRP A 331 -12.79 -12.29 9.32
C TRP A 331 -11.49 -11.77 9.96
N LEU A 332 -10.50 -11.44 9.14
CA LEU A 332 -9.05 -11.67 9.32
C LEU A 332 -8.31 -11.00 10.50
N TYR A 333 -7.28 -11.73 10.99
CA TYR A 333 -5.84 -11.41 10.95
C TYR A 333 -5.04 -12.73 10.87
N ALA A 334 -3.97 -12.75 10.05
CA ALA A 334 -2.92 -13.79 9.87
C ALA A 334 -3.18 -15.00 8.94
N HIS A 335 -2.23 -15.16 8.00
CA HIS A 335 -1.84 -16.37 7.23
C HIS A 335 -2.97 -17.33 6.83
N VAL A 336 -3.34 -17.29 5.55
CA VAL A 336 -4.20 -18.29 4.91
C VAL A 336 -3.38 -19.55 4.68
N TYR A 337 -3.66 -20.61 5.44
CA TYR A 337 -3.14 -21.95 5.19
C TYR A 337 -4.24 -22.76 4.48
N GLN A 338 -4.25 -22.72 3.15
CA GLN A 338 -4.97 -23.72 2.36
C GLN A 338 -4.00 -24.80 1.87
N PRO A 339 -4.44 -26.07 1.77
CA PRO A 339 -3.70 -27.12 1.08
C PRO A 339 -3.33 -26.70 -0.36
N GLU A 340 -2.19 -27.17 -0.86
CA GLU A 340 -1.76 -26.94 -2.25
C GLU A 340 -2.80 -27.42 -3.28
N ALA A 341 -3.60 -28.44 -2.95
CA ALA A 341 -4.66 -28.93 -3.82
C ALA A 341 -5.85 -27.95 -4.00
N ASP A 342 -5.93 -26.91 -3.16
CA ASP A 342 -6.99 -25.88 -3.20
C ASP A 342 -6.52 -24.58 -3.91
N TYR A 343 -5.24 -24.50 -4.30
CA TYR A 343 -4.65 -23.42 -5.12
C TYR A 343 -4.47 -23.90 -6.57
#